data_AF-B7VLA1-F1
#
_entry.id   AF-B7VLA1-F1
#
_cell.length_a   1.000
_cell.length_b   1.000
_cell.length_c   1.000
_cell.angle_alpha   90.00
_cell.angle_beta   90.00
_cell.angle_gamma   90.00
#
_symmetry.space_group_name_H-M   'P 1'
#
loop_
_entity.id
_entity.type
_entity.pdbx_description
1 polymer ?
#
loop_
_entity_poly.entity_id
_entity_poly.type
_entity_poly.pdbx_seq_one_letter_code
_entity_poly.pdbx_strand_id
1 'polypeptide(L)'
;MKKLSIGIILATLGTSVYASPNLEGYFQARELVNYAAGSLQKAKVDFIALDYAVAKLPAASQAQLVPFNTVLGEFSTNSSVSSSDATALLSRVNSKALSGQYVCRINSNGTVLAYSAENGEQCAADKYEKAALALAKKGDELRFFRSYSQGYFQTLTYKVDATSSDETVRLGYFNKHGGKWIGEAVKVVKGKAQINSTDVDTYDVIAYRDYNISSSKGVSPNTSISFTEQPFFITDEVTDLDSTGKSVHITKTKFSSLHQFDGPYRGRHIDSKGWFNWFNQDYVGQYEIGGKKVYAVSDTQNLVVKKDFSGAVDSWTRVDVDKADQGSGAGDWTMYMFNNTNNLIGESPTYCQIKAIAEGKPVVQLLSSTGVMTHPPITNCDQVEPGHTKKVIASFKDGNNKTVSVTSPKLKASAQHIMALGPIVDQGQKAKFTVQDARDLLSSTRYKAAFAEMTPQFLSSKPHDILK
;
A
#
# COMPACT_ATOMS: atom_id res chain seq x y z
N MET A 1 -14.61 11.03 -24.25
CA MET A 1 -13.99 10.77 -22.93
C MET A 1 -12.99 11.90 -22.69
N LYS A 2 -13.06 12.61 -21.56
CA LYS A 2 -12.07 13.65 -21.21
C LYS A 2 -10.68 13.00 -21.11
N LYS A 3 -9.64 13.73 -21.53
CA LYS A 3 -8.25 13.27 -21.63
C LYS A 3 -7.82 12.62 -20.31
N LEU A 4 -7.46 11.34 -20.36
CA LEU A 4 -6.85 10.64 -19.23
C LEU A 4 -5.46 11.24 -19.04
N SER A 5 -5.31 12.13 -18.06
CA SER A 5 -4.02 12.68 -17.64
C SER A 5 -3.55 12.01 -16.35
N ILE A 6 -3.60 10.67 -16.29
CA ILE A 6 -2.62 9.96 -15.47
C ILE A 6 -1.37 9.94 -16.35
N GLY A 7 -0.48 10.90 -16.09
CA GLY A 7 0.76 11.06 -16.83
C GLY A 7 1.43 9.71 -17.04
N ILE A 8 1.68 9.42 -18.32
CA ILE A 8 2.47 8.28 -18.79
C ILE A 8 3.90 8.53 -18.33
N ILE A 9 4.17 8.30 -17.05
CA ILE A 9 5.53 8.10 -16.59
C ILE A 9 5.76 6.61 -16.82
N LEU A 10 6.53 6.32 -17.87
CA LEU A 10 7.18 5.04 -18.11
C LEU A 10 7.87 4.56 -16.82
N ALA A 11 7.15 3.83 -15.99
CA ALA A 11 7.68 3.21 -14.80
C ALA A 11 7.72 1.69 -15.04
N THR A 12 8.86 1.10 -14.75
CA THR A 12 9.13 -0.34 -14.73
C THR A 12 8.04 -1.09 -13.96
N LEU A 13 7.09 -1.69 -14.70
CA LEU A 13 5.96 -2.44 -14.13
C LEU A 13 6.42 -3.81 -13.62
N GLY A 14 6.98 -3.81 -12.41
CA GLY A 14 6.97 -4.98 -11.53
C GLY A 14 5.88 -4.78 -10.49
N THR A 15 4.60 -4.88 -10.87
CA THR A 15 3.50 -4.75 -9.90
C THR A 15 3.48 -5.97 -9.00
N SER A 16 3.68 -5.77 -7.69
CA SER A 16 3.38 -6.79 -6.69
C SER A 16 1.89 -7.14 -6.73
N VAL A 17 1.52 -8.36 -6.35
CA VAL A 17 0.10 -8.74 -6.23
C VAL A 17 -0.53 -8.11 -4.99
N TYR A 18 0.29 -7.73 -4.01
CA TYR A 18 -0.13 -7.18 -2.72
C TYR A 18 0.53 -5.83 -2.49
N ALA A 19 -0.16 -4.92 -1.80
CA ALA A 19 0.50 -3.75 -1.24
C ALA A 19 1.41 -4.24 -0.11
N SER A 20 2.68 -3.83 -0.11
CA SER A 20 3.70 -4.28 0.84
C SER A 20 3.15 -4.43 2.28
N PRO A 21 2.91 -5.67 2.77
CA PRO A 21 2.09 -5.91 3.95
C PRO A 21 2.74 -5.42 5.25
N ASN A 22 4.04 -5.20 5.22
CA ASN A 22 4.85 -4.87 6.39
C ASN A 22 5.08 -3.36 6.56
N LEU A 23 4.58 -2.53 5.64
CA LEU A 23 4.62 -1.08 5.79
C LEU A 23 3.46 -0.61 6.68
N GLU A 24 3.75 0.40 7.49
CA GLU A 24 2.81 1.02 8.44
C GLU A 24 2.63 2.51 8.12
N GLY A 25 1.53 3.09 8.62
CA GLY A 25 1.31 4.53 8.65
C GLY A 25 1.59 5.25 7.33
N TYR A 26 2.51 6.21 7.37
CA TYR A 26 2.83 7.07 6.22
C TYR A 26 3.40 6.28 5.04
N PHE A 27 4.29 5.32 5.32
CA PHE A 27 4.93 4.53 4.28
C PHE A 27 3.94 3.67 3.52
N GLN A 28 2.99 3.09 4.25
CA GLN A 28 1.91 2.33 3.64
C GLN A 28 1.03 3.22 2.77
N ALA A 29 0.63 4.41 3.25
CA ALA A 29 -0.17 5.33 2.45
C ALA A 29 0.52 5.72 1.14
N ARG A 30 1.81 6.04 1.19
CA ARG A 30 2.61 6.37 -0.01
C ARG A 30 2.69 5.20 -0.99
N GLU A 31 2.93 3.99 -0.48
CA GLU A 31 2.98 2.79 -1.31
C GLU A 31 1.63 2.49 -1.97
N LEU A 32 0.54 2.64 -1.23
CA LEU A 32 -0.82 2.37 -1.72
C LEU A 32 -1.23 3.28 -2.87
N VAL A 33 -0.81 4.57 -2.86
CA VAL A 33 -1.04 5.49 -3.99
C VAL A 33 -0.36 4.97 -5.25
N ASN A 34 0.93 4.62 -5.17
CA ASN A 34 1.68 4.08 -6.31
C ASN A 34 1.11 2.75 -6.79
N TYR A 35 0.79 1.88 -5.84
CA TYR A 35 0.21 0.57 -6.10
C TYR A 35 -1.16 0.66 -6.78
N ALA A 36 -2.03 1.58 -6.34
CA ALA A 36 -3.34 1.84 -6.95
C ALA A 36 -3.20 2.34 -8.39
N ALA A 37 -2.32 3.31 -8.62
CA ALA A 37 -2.05 3.83 -9.95
C ALA A 37 -1.50 2.75 -10.90
N GLY A 38 -0.49 1.99 -10.46
CA GLY A 38 0.09 0.90 -11.24
C GLY A 38 -0.90 -0.25 -11.52
N SER A 39 -1.74 -0.58 -10.54
CA SER A 39 -2.78 -1.61 -10.70
C SER A 39 -3.86 -1.19 -11.70
N LEU A 40 -4.29 0.07 -11.68
CA LEU A 40 -5.24 0.60 -12.67
C LEU A 40 -4.65 0.56 -14.08
N GLN A 41 -3.40 0.99 -14.26
CA GLN A 41 -2.71 0.94 -15.54
C GLN A 41 -2.62 -0.50 -16.07
N LYS A 42 -2.22 -1.44 -15.21
CA LYS A 42 -2.17 -2.86 -15.56
C LYS A 42 -3.55 -3.42 -15.93
N ALA A 43 -4.59 -3.07 -15.18
CA ALA A 43 -5.96 -3.50 -15.47
C ALA A 43 -6.44 -2.95 -16.83
N LYS A 44 -6.15 -1.69 -17.15
CA LYS A 44 -6.50 -1.12 -18.46
C LYS A 44 -5.84 -1.85 -19.63
N VAL A 45 -4.62 -2.34 -19.45
CA VAL A 45 -3.94 -3.19 -20.46
C VAL A 45 -4.53 -4.59 -20.52
N ASP A 46 -4.66 -5.25 -19.37
CA ASP A 46 -5.11 -6.64 -19.30
C ASP A 46 -6.56 -6.83 -19.73
N PHE A 47 -7.39 -5.81 -19.56
CA PHE A 47 -8.81 -5.83 -19.88
C PHE A 47 -9.13 -4.99 -21.11
N ILE A 48 -8.14 -4.63 -21.93
CA ILE A 48 -8.30 -3.64 -23.00
C ILE A 48 -9.41 -4.02 -24.01
N ALA A 49 -9.57 -5.32 -24.33
CA ALA A 49 -10.65 -5.81 -25.18
C ALA A 49 -12.03 -5.70 -24.51
N LEU A 50 -12.11 -5.93 -23.19
CA LEU A 50 -13.34 -5.82 -22.41
C LEU A 50 -13.73 -4.35 -22.19
N ASP A 51 -12.75 -3.47 -21.96
CA ASP A 51 -12.94 -2.01 -21.85
C ASP A 51 -13.50 -1.46 -23.17
N TYR A 52 -12.92 -1.88 -24.30
CA TYR A 52 -13.45 -1.56 -25.63
C TYR A 52 -14.88 -2.10 -25.81
N ALA A 53 -15.14 -3.36 -25.44
CA ALA A 53 -16.45 -3.98 -25.59
C ALA A 53 -17.55 -3.21 -24.83
N VAL A 54 -17.29 -2.87 -23.57
CA VAL A 54 -18.21 -2.08 -22.75
C VAL A 54 -18.44 -0.69 -23.32
N ALA A 55 -17.41 -0.08 -23.91
CA ALA A 55 -17.48 1.29 -24.44
C ALA A 55 -18.12 1.40 -25.83
N LYS A 56 -17.98 0.38 -26.69
CA LYS A 56 -18.25 0.51 -28.13
C LYS A 56 -19.14 -0.58 -28.72
N LEU A 57 -19.19 -1.78 -28.13
CA LEU A 57 -19.93 -2.89 -28.73
C LEU A 57 -21.39 -2.92 -28.24
N PRO A 58 -22.35 -3.26 -29.12
CA PRO A 58 -23.71 -3.59 -28.71
C PRO A 58 -23.75 -4.92 -27.96
N ALA A 59 -24.82 -5.17 -27.19
CA ALA A 59 -25.03 -6.51 -26.65
C ALA A 59 -25.25 -7.50 -27.79
N ALA A 60 -24.73 -8.71 -27.62
CA ALA A 60 -24.87 -9.80 -28.58
C ALA A 60 -25.25 -11.11 -27.88
N SER A 61 -25.89 -12.00 -28.62
CA SER A 61 -26.24 -13.35 -28.16
C SER A 61 -25.08 -14.35 -28.26
N GLN A 62 -24.03 -14.02 -29.01
CA GLN A 62 -22.82 -14.82 -29.19
C GLN A 62 -21.56 -13.96 -29.07
N ALA A 63 -20.45 -14.59 -28.70
CA ALA A 63 -19.16 -13.94 -28.52
C ALA A 63 -18.72 -13.19 -29.78
N GLN A 64 -18.26 -11.96 -29.58
CA GLN A 64 -17.79 -11.07 -30.63
C GLN A 64 -16.26 -11.04 -30.63
N LEU A 65 -15.65 -11.18 -31.80
CA LEU A 65 -14.21 -10.96 -31.93
C LEU A 65 -13.91 -9.47 -31.81
N VAL A 66 -13.04 -9.11 -30.89
CA VAL A 66 -12.44 -7.79 -30.76
C VAL A 66 -11.03 -7.84 -31.37
N PRO A 67 -10.82 -7.30 -32.58
CA PRO A 67 -9.51 -7.33 -33.21
C PRO A 67 -8.52 -6.43 -32.46
N PHE A 68 -7.30 -6.93 -32.27
CA PHE A 68 -6.24 -6.17 -31.60
C PHE A 68 -6.01 -4.80 -32.25
N ASN A 69 -5.91 -4.74 -33.58
CA ASN A 69 -5.65 -3.49 -34.30
C ASN A 69 -6.73 -2.44 -34.09
N THR A 70 -7.99 -2.86 -33.91
CA THR A 70 -9.11 -1.95 -33.61
C THR A 70 -8.93 -1.33 -32.23
N VAL A 71 -8.61 -2.14 -31.23
CA VAL A 71 -8.38 -1.68 -29.86
C VAL A 71 -7.13 -0.79 -29.77
N LEU A 72 -6.06 -1.16 -30.47
CA LEU A 72 -4.83 -0.38 -30.54
C LEU A 72 -5.07 0.99 -31.18
N GLY A 73 -5.87 1.07 -32.26
CA GLY A 73 -6.24 2.32 -32.90
C GLY A 73 -7.06 3.25 -32.00
N GLU A 74 -7.99 2.71 -31.21
CA GLU A 74 -8.72 3.49 -30.21
C GLU A 74 -7.83 3.92 -29.05
N PHE A 75 -6.88 3.09 -28.64
CA PHE A 75 -5.93 3.46 -27.59
C PHE A 75 -5.01 4.60 -28.04
N SER A 76 -4.42 4.53 -29.25
CA SER A 76 -3.50 5.55 -29.75
C SER A 76 -4.18 6.89 -30.00
N THR A 77 -5.41 6.88 -30.51
CA THR A 77 -6.21 8.11 -30.72
C THR A 77 -6.59 8.82 -29.41
N ASN A 78 -6.75 8.08 -28.31
CA ASN A 78 -7.19 8.64 -27.03
C ASN A 78 -6.06 8.94 -26.01
N SER A 79 -4.84 8.44 -26.22
CA SER A 79 -3.76 8.49 -25.22
C SER A 79 -2.57 9.40 -25.56
N SER A 80 -2.55 10.00 -26.76
CA SER A 80 -1.36 10.72 -27.28
C SER A 80 -0.11 9.84 -27.40
N VAL A 81 -0.26 8.51 -27.33
CA VAL A 81 0.81 7.52 -27.50
C VAL A 81 0.81 7.05 -28.95
N SER A 82 1.99 7.00 -29.57
CA SER A 82 2.13 6.44 -30.91
C SER A 82 1.74 4.96 -30.94
N SER A 83 1.22 4.45 -32.06
CA SER A 83 0.85 3.03 -32.17
C SER A 83 2.03 2.07 -31.92
N SER A 84 3.26 2.48 -32.28
CA SER A 84 4.49 1.72 -32.01
C SER A 84 4.81 1.66 -30.52
N ASP A 85 4.67 2.77 -29.80
CA ASP A 85 4.92 2.83 -28.36
C ASP A 85 3.86 2.07 -27.58
N ALA A 86 2.60 2.16 -28.01
CA ALA A 86 1.50 1.39 -27.44
C ALA A 86 1.72 -0.12 -27.64
N THR A 87 2.17 -0.55 -28.83
CA THR A 87 2.51 -1.96 -29.10
C THR A 87 3.68 -2.43 -28.24
N ALA A 88 4.73 -1.61 -28.13
CA ALA A 88 5.89 -1.91 -27.29
C ALA A 88 5.55 -1.97 -25.79
N LEU A 89 4.60 -1.14 -25.33
CA LEU A 89 4.09 -1.18 -23.97
C LEU A 89 3.26 -2.45 -23.72
N LEU A 90 2.31 -2.73 -24.60
CA LEU A 90 1.44 -3.91 -24.49
C LEU A 90 2.24 -5.22 -24.57
N SER A 91 3.26 -5.30 -25.43
CA SER A 91 4.13 -6.48 -25.52
C SER A 91 4.91 -6.75 -24.24
N ARG A 92 5.32 -5.70 -23.52
CA ARG A 92 6.02 -5.82 -22.23
C ARG A 92 5.08 -6.22 -21.10
N VAL A 93 3.84 -5.72 -21.12
CA VAL A 93 2.88 -5.91 -20.01
C VAL A 93 2.09 -7.20 -20.16
N ASN A 94 1.61 -7.49 -21.37
CA ASN A 94 0.81 -8.67 -21.67
C ASN A 94 0.82 -8.97 -23.19
N SER A 95 1.70 -9.86 -23.64
CA SER A 95 1.81 -10.23 -25.06
C SER A 95 0.53 -10.86 -25.64
N LYS A 96 -0.35 -11.45 -24.80
CA LYS A 96 -1.65 -11.96 -25.25
C LYS A 96 -2.64 -10.84 -25.57
N ALA A 97 -2.41 -9.62 -25.07
CA ALA A 97 -3.20 -8.45 -25.46
C ALA A 97 -2.98 -8.08 -26.94
N LEU A 98 -1.93 -8.61 -27.60
CA LEU A 98 -1.61 -8.37 -29.00
C LEU A 98 -2.38 -9.26 -29.99
N SER A 99 -3.18 -10.22 -29.50
CA SER A 99 -4.09 -11.03 -30.32
C SER A 99 -5.52 -10.54 -30.19
N GLY A 100 -6.33 -10.73 -31.24
CA GLY A 100 -7.77 -10.53 -31.14
C GLY A 100 -8.38 -11.43 -30.07
N GLN A 101 -9.35 -10.92 -29.32
CA GLN A 101 -9.98 -11.63 -28.21
C GLN A 101 -11.48 -11.76 -28.44
N TYR A 102 -12.04 -12.93 -28.17
CA TYR A 102 -13.48 -13.12 -28.14
C TYR A 102 -14.03 -12.63 -26.81
N VAL A 103 -15.06 -11.80 -26.88
CA VAL A 103 -15.71 -11.21 -25.71
C VAL A 103 -17.21 -11.36 -25.82
N CYS A 104 -17.86 -11.56 -24.69
CA CYS A 104 -19.30 -11.45 -24.60
C CYS A 104 -19.65 -10.14 -23.91
N ARG A 105 -20.54 -9.36 -24.51
CA ARG A 105 -21.08 -8.12 -23.92
C ARG A 105 -22.59 -8.26 -23.80
N ILE A 106 -23.11 -8.04 -22.59
CA ILE A 106 -24.54 -8.11 -22.27
C ILE A 106 -24.96 -6.89 -21.44
N ASN A 107 -26.27 -6.61 -21.44
CA ASN A 107 -26.87 -5.65 -20.52
C ASN A 107 -27.65 -6.41 -19.45
N SER A 108 -27.49 -6.03 -18.18
CA SER A 108 -28.27 -6.60 -17.08
C SER A 108 -28.55 -5.52 -16.04
N ASN A 109 -29.83 -5.27 -15.73
CA ASN A 109 -30.26 -4.35 -14.67
C ASN A 109 -29.55 -2.99 -14.69
N GLY A 110 -29.51 -2.33 -15.85
CA GLY A 110 -28.86 -1.01 -16.02
C GLY A 110 -27.33 -1.04 -15.96
N THR A 111 -26.71 -2.22 -15.91
CA THR A 111 -25.27 -2.43 -15.91
C THR A 111 -24.84 -3.05 -17.23
N VAL A 112 -23.76 -2.53 -17.81
CA VAL A 112 -23.10 -3.13 -18.98
C VAL A 112 -22.07 -4.12 -18.47
N LEU A 113 -22.19 -5.39 -18.88
CA LEU A 113 -21.28 -6.45 -18.48
C LEU A 113 -20.52 -6.94 -19.72
N ALA A 114 -19.21 -7.13 -19.59
CA ALA A 114 -18.40 -7.80 -20.58
C ALA A 114 -17.51 -8.85 -19.93
N TYR A 115 -17.22 -9.95 -20.62
CA TYR A 115 -16.32 -10.98 -20.13
C TYR A 115 -15.59 -11.70 -21.26
N SER A 116 -14.42 -12.27 -20.93
CA SER A 116 -13.63 -13.07 -21.87
C SER A 116 -14.38 -14.35 -22.22
N ALA A 117 -14.54 -14.64 -23.50
CA ALA A 117 -15.33 -15.77 -23.99
C ALA A 117 -14.55 -16.59 -25.04
N GLU A 118 -15.06 -17.78 -25.35
CA GLU A 118 -14.57 -18.59 -26.46
C GLU A 118 -15.26 -18.24 -27.78
N ASN A 119 -14.66 -18.64 -28.90
CA ASN A 119 -15.29 -18.49 -30.22
C ASN A 119 -16.62 -19.28 -30.28
N GLY A 120 -17.70 -18.62 -30.71
CA GLY A 120 -19.03 -19.22 -30.80
C GLY A 120 -19.76 -19.37 -29.46
N GLU A 121 -19.16 -18.93 -28.34
CA GLU A 121 -19.80 -19.02 -27.03
C GLU A 121 -21.07 -18.15 -26.96
N GLN A 122 -22.17 -18.72 -26.48
CA GLN A 122 -23.39 -17.94 -26.20
C GLN A 122 -23.19 -17.00 -25.01
N CYS A 123 -23.57 -15.73 -25.18
CA CYS A 123 -23.40 -14.72 -24.15
C CYS A 123 -24.54 -14.76 -23.13
N ALA A 124 -24.19 -14.93 -21.85
CA ALA A 124 -25.17 -15.07 -20.77
C ALA A 124 -24.63 -14.57 -19.42
N ALA A 125 -25.53 -14.17 -18.52
CA ALA A 125 -25.18 -13.61 -17.22
C ALA A 125 -24.54 -14.64 -16.27
N ASP A 126 -24.96 -15.90 -16.31
CA ASP A 126 -24.37 -16.95 -15.47
C ASP A 126 -22.94 -17.31 -15.89
N LYS A 127 -22.57 -17.06 -17.16
CA LYS A 127 -21.21 -17.21 -17.67
C LYS A 127 -20.32 -16.05 -17.26
N TYR A 128 -20.84 -14.83 -17.25
CA TYR A 128 -20.14 -13.67 -16.68
C TYR A 128 -19.65 -13.95 -15.26
N GLU A 129 -20.51 -14.53 -14.41
CA GLU A 129 -20.20 -14.89 -13.01
C GLU A 129 -19.11 -15.96 -12.85
N LYS A 130 -18.78 -16.69 -13.93
CA LYS A 130 -17.79 -17.77 -13.96
C LYS A 130 -16.53 -17.40 -14.75
N ALA A 131 -16.53 -16.26 -15.42
CA ALA A 131 -15.45 -15.88 -16.34
C ALA A 131 -14.15 -15.60 -15.57
N ALA A 132 -13.03 -15.97 -16.18
CA ALA A 132 -11.70 -15.68 -15.62
C ALA A 132 -11.39 -14.19 -15.65
N LEU A 133 -11.86 -13.47 -16.67
CA LEU A 133 -11.75 -12.02 -16.79
C LEU A 133 -13.12 -11.43 -17.13
N ALA A 134 -13.55 -10.46 -16.32
CA ALA A 134 -14.82 -9.80 -16.50
C ALA A 134 -14.72 -8.30 -16.19
N LEU A 135 -15.56 -7.50 -16.82
CA LEU A 135 -15.68 -6.06 -16.65
C LEU A 135 -17.15 -5.69 -16.48
N ALA A 136 -17.48 -4.87 -15.50
CA ALA A 136 -18.79 -4.25 -15.36
C ALA A 136 -18.68 -2.73 -15.44
N LYS A 137 -19.72 -2.09 -15.99
CA LYS A 137 -19.88 -0.63 -15.99
C LYS A 137 -21.29 -0.25 -15.57
N LYS A 138 -21.38 0.63 -14.58
CA LYS A 138 -22.64 1.22 -14.09
C LYS A 138 -22.42 2.72 -13.92
N GLY A 139 -23.08 3.53 -14.75
CA GLY A 139 -22.78 4.97 -14.82
C GLY A 139 -21.30 5.20 -15.20
N ASP A 140 -20.59 5.98 -14.37
CA ASP A 140 -19.17 6.30 -14.53
C ASP A 140 -18.22 5.37 -13.76
N GLU A 141 -18.75 4.32 -13.13
CA GLU A 141 -17.97 3.33 -12.40
C GLU A 141 -17.67 2.11 -13.26
N LEU A 142 -16.39 1.75 -13.33
CA LEU A 142 -15.88 0.55 -13.97
C LEU A 142 -15.38 -0.43 -12.91
N ARG A 143 -15.62 -1.72 -13.11
CA ARG A 143 -15.11 -2.76 -12.25
C ARG A 143 -14.54 -3.92 -13.03
N PHE A 144 -13.26 -4.16 -12.81
CA PHE A 144 -12.45 -5.22 -13.38
C PHE A 144 -12.45 -6.39 -12.39
N PHE A 145 -12.67 -7.59 -12.90
CA PHE A 145 -12.65 -8.82 -12.13
C PHE A 145 -11.72 -9.82 -12.78
N ARG A 146 -10.87 -10.45 -11.95
CA ARG A 146 -10.00 -11.55 -12.36
C ARG A 146 -10.15 -12.72 -11.39
N SER A 147 -10.44 -13.90 -11.90
CA SER A 147 -10.35 -15.16 -11.17
C SER A 147 -9.04 -15.88 -11.51
N TYR A 148 -8.34 -16.36 -10.49
CA TYR A 148 -7.16 -17.21 -10.64
C TYR A 148 -7.51 -18.69 -10.41
N SER A 149 -8.46 -18.96 -9.52
CA SER A 149 -9.00 -20.29 -9.23
C SER A 149 -10.35 -20.16 -8.52
N GLN A 150 -11.02 -21.29 -8.29
CA GLN A 150 -12.22 -21.31 -7.44
C GLN A 150 -11.87 -20.85 -6.03
N GLY A 151 -12.32 -19.65 -5.67
CA GLY A 151 -12.06 -19.07 -4.35
C GLY A 151 -10.82 -18.20 -4.27
N TYR A 152 -10.14 -17.85 -5.38
CA TYR A 152 -9.08 -16.85 -5.39
C TYR A 152 -9.26 -15.86 -6.53
N PHE A 153 -9.51 -14.59 -6.19
CA PHE A 153 -9.83 -13.55 -7.16
C PHE A 153 -9.29 -12.17 -6.78
N GLN A 154 -9.21 -11.31 -7.78
CA GLN A 154 -8.88 -9.89 -7.67
C GLN A 154 -10.02 -9.06 -8.25
N THR A 155 -10.32 -7.94 -7.60
CA THR A 155 -11.20 -6.90 -8.12
C THR A 155 -10.48 -5.56 -8.15
N LEU A 156 -10.74 -4.78 -9.18
CA LEU A 156 -10.37 -3.37 -9.24
C LEU A 156 -11.62 -2.58 -9.60
N THR A 157 -11.92 -1.52 -8.87
CA THR A 157 -12.99 -0.58 -9.20
C THR A 157 -12.37 0.77 -9.46
N TYR A 158 -12.83 1.45 -10.51
CA TYR A 158 -12.44 2.79 -10.87
C TYR A 158 -13.68 3.65 -11.11
N LYS A 159 -13.76 4.78 -10.43
CA LYS A 159 -14.85 5.75 -10.57
C LYS A 159 -14.28 7.15 -10.69
N VAL A 160 -14.83 7.96 -11.58
CA VAL A 160 -14.63 9.41 -11.57
C VAL A 160 -15.93 10.05 -11.12
N ASP A 161 -15.91 10.82 -10.04
CA ASP A 161 -17.10 11.54 -9.61
C ASP A 161 -17.36 12.72 -10.56
N ALA A 162 -18.56 12.78 -11.14
CA ALA A 162 -18.89 13.82 -12.12
C ALA A 162 -18.93 15.24 -11.51
N THR A 163 -19.16 15.35 -10.20
CA THR A 163 -19.31 16.63 -9.50
C THR A 163 -17.97 17.12 -8.98
N SER A 164 -17.23 16.29 -8.24
CA SER A 164 -15.94 16.69 -7.66
C SER A 164 -14.75 16.45 -8.58
N SER A 165 -14.92 15.68 -9.66
CA SER A 165 -13.82 15.15 -10.49
C SER A 165 -12.84 14.24 -9.72
N ASP A 166 -13.23 13.76 -8.53
CA ASP A 166 -12.39 12.85 -7.76
C ASP A 166 -12.28 11.50 -8.47
N GLU A 167 -11.05 11.02 -8.59
CA GLU A 167 -10.74 9.69 -9.09
C GLU A 167 -10.62 8.72 -7.92
N THR A 168 -11.49 7.71 -7.86
CA THR A 168 -11.45 6.67 -6.83
C THR A 168 -11.02 5.36 -7.45
N VAL A 169 -9.93 4.78 -6.92
CA VAL A 169 -9.50 3.41 -7.20
C VAL A 169 -9.74 2.57 -5.96
N ARG A 170 -10.44 1.44 -6.12
CA ARG A 170 -10.53 0.40 -5.10
C ARG A 170 -9.90 -0.88 -5.61
N LEU A 171 -9.10 -1.52 -4.79
CA LEU A 171 -8.50 -2.81 -5.08
C LEU A 171 -8.94 -3.81 -4.04
N GLY A 172 -9.14 -5.05 -4.45
CA GLY A 172 -9.47 -6.13 -3.56
C GLY A 172 -8.82 -7.43 -4.03
N TYR A 173 -8.20 -8.15 -3.11
CA TYR A 173 -7.56 -9.44 -3.34
C TYR A 173 -8.10 -10.40 -2.29
N PHE A 174 -8.74 -11.46 -2.73
CA PHE A 174 -9.52 -12.31 -1.84
C PHE A 174 -9.25 -13.78 -2.11
N ASN A 175 -9.06 -14.52 -1.03
CA ASN A 175 -8.97 -15.97 -1.00
C ASN A 175 -10.04 -16.54 -0.07
N LYS A 176 -10.66 -17.67 -0.43
CA LYS A 176 -11.64 -18.35 0.41
C LYS A 176 -10.94 -19.37 1.29
N HIS A 177 -10.93 -19.12 2.60
CA HIS A 177 -10.35 -20.03 3.59
C HIS A 177 -11.39 -20.35 4.67
N GLY A 178 -11.64 -21.64 4.93
CA GLY A 178 -12.63 -22.08 5.92
C GLY A 178 -14.05 -21.52 5.68
N GLY A 179 -14.43 -21.31 4.41
CA GLY A 179 -15.72 -20.73 4.04
C GLY A 179 -15.82 -19.20 4.11
N LYS A 180 -14.80 -18.51 4.64
CA LYS A 180 -14.73 -17.05 4.74
C LYS A 180 -13.78 -16.46 3.71
N TRP A 181 -14.04 -15.23 3.28
CA TRP A 181 -13.10 -14.48 2.45
C TRP A 181 -12.05 -13.82 3.33
N ILE A 182 -10.80 -13.98 2.95
CA ILE A 182 -9.62 -13.38 3.56
C ILE A 182 -8.81 -12.64 2.48
N GLY A 183 -7.99 -11.68 2.86
CA GLY A 183 -7.11 -10.94 1.96
C GLY A 183 -7.08 -9.45 2.26
N GLU A 184 -7.04 -8.64 1.21
CA GLU A 184 -6.76 -7.20 1.30
C GLU A 184 -7.77 -6.38 0.49
N ALA A 185 -8.19 -5.25 1.03
CA ALA A 185 -8.95 -4.23 0.33
C ALA A 185 -8.28 -2.87 0.51
N VAL A 186 -8.17 -2.12 -0.57
CA VAL A 186 -7.52 -0.81 -0.63
C VAL A 186 -8.45 0.17 -1.32
N LYS A 187 -8.46 1.41 -0.84
CA LYS A 187 -9.05 2.55 -1.53
C LYS A 187 -8.08 3.71 -1.55
N VAL A 188 -7.95 4.30 -2.72
CA VAL A 188 -7.26 5.56 -2.92
C VAL A 188 -8.22 6.50 -3.65
N VAL A 189 -8.45 7.67 -3.06
CA VAL A 189 -9.15 8.78 -3.72
C VAL A 189 -8.13 9.84 -4.05
N LYS A 190 -8.05 10.20 -5.32
CA LYS A 190 -7.28 11.34 -5.82
C LYS A 190 -8.26 12.46 -6.13
N GLY A 191 -8.17 13.54 -5.36
CA GLY A 191 -8.95 14.76 -5.57
C GLY A 191 -8.06 15.94 -5.93
N LYS A 192 -8.64 17.13 -5.87
CA LYS A 192 -7.94 18.41 -6.08
C LYS A 192 -8.22 19.37 -4.93
N ALA A 193 -7.17 20.04 -4.46
CA ALA A 193 -7.27 21.23 -3.64
C ALA A 193 -6.78 22.45 -4.43
N GLN A 194 -7.49 23.57 -4.28
CA GLN A 194 -7.07 24.86 -4.81
C GLN A 194 -6.17 25.55 -3.80
N ILE A 195 -4.90 25.73 -4.15
CA ILE A 195 -3.88 26.40 -3.34
C ILE A 195 -3.30 27.54 -4.17
N ASN A 196 -3.44 28.79 -3.69
CA ASN A 196 -2.96 29.97 -4.41
C ASN A 196 -3.39 29.99 -5.89
N SER A 197 -4.65 29.64 -6.17
CA SER A 197 -5.24 29.51 -7.52
C SER A 197 -4.62 28.41 -8.41
N THR A 198 -3.89 27.46 -7.81
CA THR A 198 -3.32 26.30 -8.49
C THR A 198 -4.00 25.02 -8.00
N ASP A 199 -4.35 24.13 -8.93
CA ASP A 199 -4.84 22.79 -8.60
C ASP A 199 -3.69 21.89 -8.14
N VAL A 200 -3.76 21.45 -6.88
CA VAL A 200 -2.83 20.48 -6.28
C VAL A 200 -3.56 19.17 -6.02
N ASP A 201 -2.91 18.05 -6.34
CA ASP A 201 -3.47 16.72 -6.09
C ASP A 201 -3.57 16.44 -4.58
N THR A 202 -4.72 15.95 -4.14
CA THR A 202 -4.95 15.45 -2.77
C THR A 202 -5.17 13.95 -2.78
N TYR A 203 -4.74 13.26 -1.71
CA TYR A 203 -4.89 11.81 -1.58
C TYR A 203 -5.62 11.45 -0.28
N ASP A 204 -6.62 10.59 -0.38
CA ASP A 204 -7.23 9.90 0.76
C ASP A 204 -7.01 8.40 0.61
N VAL A 205 -6.46 7.76 1.63
CA VAL A 205 -6.02 6.35 1.56
C VAL A 205 -6.60 5.55 2.72
N ILE A 206 -7.14 4.38 2.38
CA ILE A 206 -7.60 3.38 3.33
C ILE A 206 -7.11 2.02 2.85
N ALA A 207 -6.55 1.22 3.74
CA ALA A 207 -6.28 -0.20 3.53
C ALA A 207 -6.86 -1.01 4.69
N TYR A 208 -7.45 -2.14 4.35
CA TYR A 208 -7.96 -3.12 5.30
C TYR A 208 -7.46 -4.50 4.89
N ARG A 209 -7.06 -5.30 5.87
CA ARG A 209 -6.61 -6.67 5.65
C ARG A 209 -7.26 -7.57 6.68
N ASP A 210 -7.70 -8.73 6.24
CA ASP A 210 -8.26 -9.76 7.10
C ASP A 210 -7.72 -11.10 6.64
N TYR A 211 -6.75 -11.64 7.35
CA TYR A 211 -6.16 -12.92 7.02
C TYR A 211 -6.81 -14.06 7.79
N ASN A 212 -7.47 -13.77 8.93
CA ASN A 212 -8.11 -14.78 9.79
C ASN A 212 -7.20 -16.02 10.03
N ILE A 213 -5.88 -15.80 10.16
CA ILE A 213 -4.88 -16.83 10.43
C ILE A 213 -4.50 -16.72 11.91
N SER A 214 -5.11 -17.55 12.75
CA SER A 214 -4.60 -17.85 14.09
C SER A 214 -3.24 -18.56 13.93
N SER A 215 -2.17 -17.79 13.83
CA SER A 215 -0.84 -18.37 13.65
C SER A 215 -0.21 -18.61 15.03
N SER A 216 -0.04 -19.88 15.39
CA SER A 216 0.77 -20.30 16.54
C SER A 216 2.29 -20.13 16.30
N LYS A 217 2.70 -19.59 15.14
CA LYS A 217 4.09 -19.55 14.67
C LYS A 217 4.53 -18.24 13.98
N GLY A 218 3.81 -17.13 14.16
CA GLY A 218 4.14 -15.87 13.47
C GLY A 218 3.37 -14.64 13.98
N VAL A 219 3.97 -13.47 13.79
CA VAL A 219 3.48 -12.14 14.22
C VAL A 219 2.77 -11.44 13.06
N SER A 220 1.83 -12.12 12.40
CA SER A 220 0.98 -11.46 11.39
C SER A 220 -0.36 -11.09 12.02
N PRO A 221 -0.86 -9.86 11.82
CA PRO A 221 -2.14 -9.47 12.36
C PRO A 221 -3.24 -10.28 11.68
N ASN A 222 -4.24 -10.69 12.47
CA ASN A 222 -5.46 -11.30 11.96
C ASN A 222 -6.23 -10.29 11.12
N THR A 223 -6.38 -9.08 11.66
CA THR A 223 -7.07 -7.98 11.00
C THR A 223 -6.22 -6.73 11.14
N SER A 224 -6.13 -5.94 10.08
CA SER A 224 -5.49 -4.63 10.15
C SER A 224 -6.26 -3.60 9.34
N ILE A 225 -6.25 -2.36 9.81
CA ILE A 225 -6.77 -1.22 9.08
C ILE A 225 -5.80 -0.06 9.22
N SER A 226 -5.48 0.56 8.08
CA SER A 226 -4.65 1.75 8.01
C SER A 226 -5.37 2.81 7.20
N PHE A 227 -5.32 4.04 7.66
CA PHE A 227 -6.02 5.14 7.01
C PHE A 227 -5.35 6.47 7.30
N THR A 228 -5.51 7.39 6.35
CA THR A 228 -5.27 8.81 6.58
C THR A 228 -6.48 9.39 7.32
N GLU A 229 -6.24 10.13 8.40
CA GLU A 229 -7.33 10.72 9.21
C GLU A 229 -8.11 11.79 8.44
N GLN A 230 -7.45 12.41 7.47
CA GLN A 230 -7.99 13.35 6.50
C GLN A 230 -7.24 13.16 5.18
N PRO A 231 -7.76 13.62 4.04
CA PRO A 231 -6.98 13.69 2.81
C PRO A 231 -5.65 14.43 3.04
N PHE A 232 -4.68 14.33 2.14
CA PHE A 232 -3.44 15.09 2.24
C PHE A 232 -2.90 15.53 0.89
N PHE A 233 -2.19 16.66 0.87
CA PHE A 233 -1.41 17.12 -0.29
C PHE A 233 0.03 17.43 0.12
N ILE A 234 0.88 17.65 -0.88
CA ILE A 234 2.27 18.07 -0.69
C ILE A 234 2.49 19.35 -1.51
N THR A 235 2.91 20.43 -0.86
CA THR A 235 3.43 21.65 -1.51
C THR A 235 4.81 21.98 -0.93
N ASP A 236 5.43 23.07 -1.37
CA ASP A 236 6.69 23.53 -0.76
C ASP A 236 6.45 24.24 0.58
N GLU A 237 5.26 24.82 0.81
CA GLU A 237 4.95 25.63 1.98
C GLU A 237 3.92 24.95 2.90
N VAL A 238 4.33 24.54 4.10
CA VAL A 238 3.46 23.87 5.10
C VAL A 238 2.31 24.76 5.61
N THR A 239 2.38 26.06 5.32
CA THR A 239 1.36 27.06 5.69
C THR A 239 0.28 27.23 4.63
N ASP A 240 0.46 26.63 3.45
CA ASP A 240 -0.55 26.65 2.40
C ASP A 240 -1.90 26.12 2.93
N LEU A 241 -2.94 26.87 2.59
CA LEU A 241 -4.34 26.58 2.91
C LEU A 241 -5.08 26.22 1.63
N ASP A 242 -6.02 25.29 1.74
CA ASP A 242 -6.99 25.06 0.69
C ASP A 242 -8.04 26.20 0.65
N SER A 243 -8.95 26.13 -0.33
CA SER A 243 -10.04 27.09 -0.50
C SER A 243 -11.03 27.16 0.67
N THR A 244 -10.99 26.21 1.61
CA THR A 244 -11.79 26.19 2.84
C THR A 244 -11.06 26.83 4.04
N GLY A 245 -9.84 27.33 3.81
CA GLY A 245 -8.98 27.89 4.85
C GLY A 245 -8.36 26.82 5.76
N LYS A 246 -8.42 25.54 5.37
CA LYS A 246 -7.83 24.44 6.13
C LYS A 246 -6.52 24.02 5.49
N SER A 247 -5.51 23.78 6.32
CA SER A 247 -4.26 23.22 5.84
C SER A 247 -4.33 21.70 5.96
N VAL A 248 -4.38 21.05 4.80
CA VAL A 248 -4.44 19.59 4.64
C VAL A 248 -3.08 19.07 4.15
N HIS A 249 -2.02 19.83 4.46
CA HIS A 249 -0.65 19.52 4.13
C HIS A 249 -0.21 18.22 4.82
N ILE A 250 0.63 17.42 4.17
CA ILE A 250 1.11 16.12 4.67
C ILE A 250 1.64 16.18 6.11
N THR A 251 2.27 17.29 6.51
CA THR A 251 2.82 17.50 7.85
C THR A 251 1.78 17.69 8.95
N LYS A 252 0.52 17.94 8.58
CA LYS A 252 -0.63 18.11 9.48
C LYS A 252 -1.55 16.89 9.47
N THR A 253 -1.26 15.89 8.64
CA THR A 253 -2.05 14.66 8.56
C THR A 253 -1.42 13.57 9.43
N LYS A 254 -2.28 12.89 10.20
CA LYS A 254 -1.90 11.68 10.93
C LYS A 254 -2.19 10.46 10.07
N PHE A 255 -1.23 9.55 10.05
CA PHE A 255 -1.36 8.26 9.37
C PHE A 255 -1.52 7.20 10.45
N SER A 256 -2.75 6.70 10.59
CA SER A 256 -3.13 5.82 11.69
C SER A 256 -3.26 4.39 11.20
N SER A 257 -2.68 3.46 11.95
CA SER A 257 -2.75 2.02 11.72
C SER A 257 -3.20 1.30 12.98
N LEU A 258 -4.09 0.33 12.81
CA LEU A 258 -4.56 -0.57 13.86
C LEU A 258 -4.36 -2.01 13.37
N HIS A 259 -3.73 -2.81 14.20
CA HIS A 259 -3.50 -4.22 13.97
C HIS A 259 -4.07 -5.03 15.15
N GLN A 260 -4.88 -6.04 14.84
CA GLN A 260 -5.42 -6.98 15.80
C GLN A 260 -4.70 -8.32 15.65
N PHE A 261 -4.11 -8.78 16.73
CA PHE A 261 -3.37 -10.03 16.77
C PHE A 261 -4.06 -11.00 17.73
N ASP A 262 -4.00 -12.29 17.42
CA ASP A 262 -4.35 -13.37 18.35
C ASP A 262 -3.12 -14.25 18.56
N GLY A 263 -2.57 -14.22 19.77
CA GLY A 263 -1.38 -14.99 20.10
C GLY A 263 -0.58 -14.36 21.23
N PRO A 264 0.60 -14.94 21.53
CA PRO A 264 1.45 -14.41 22.57
C PRO A 264 2.09 -13.08 22.18
N TYR A 265 2.03 -12.10 23.06
CA TYR A 265 2.81 -10.87 23.01
C TYR A 265 3.47 -10.64 24.36
N ARG A 266 4.79 -10.47 24.37
CA ARG A 266 5.57 -10.15 25.56
C ARG A 266 6.34 -8.86 25.30
N GLY A 267 5.75 -7.76 25.73
CA GLY A 267 6.37 -6.45 25.71
C GLY A 267 6.98 -6.08 27.05
N ARG A 268 7.19 -4.78 27.29
CA ARG A 268 7.82 -4.27 28.52
C ARG A 268 6.88 -4.35 29.72
N HIS A 269 5.61 -4.05 29.51
CA HIS A 269 4.60 -3.96 30.55
C HIS A 269 3.38 -4.84 30.28
N ILE A 270 3.25 -5.41 29.09
CA ILE A 270 2.16 -6.33 28.73
C ILE A 270 2.72 -7.73 28.43
N ASP A 271 2.09 -8.74 29.04
CA ASP A 271 2.22 -10.15 28.69
C ASP A 271 0.80 -10.65 28.38
N SER A 272 0.55 -10.94 27.10
CA SER A 272 -0.72 -11.47 26.60
C SER A 272 -0.46 -12.82 25.97
N LYS A 273 -1.38 -13.78 26.19
CA LYS A 273 -1.43 -15.07 25.46
C LYS A 273 -2.61 -15.15 24.49
N GLY A 274 -3.34 -14.06 24.33
CA GLY A 274 -4.52 -13.96 23.46
C GLY A 274 -4.63 -12.57 22.83
N TRP A 275 -5.84 -12.18 22.44
CA TRP A 275 -6.05 -11.01 21.60
C TRP A 275 -5.51 -9.69 22.15
N PHE A 276 -4.75 -8.97 21.32
CA PHE A 276 -4.27 -7.61 21.60
C PHE A 276 -4.41 -6.71 20.38
N ASN A 277 -4.51 -5.41 20.63
CA ASN A 277 -4.46 -4.35 19.63
C ASN A 277 -3.07 -3.70 19.65
N TRP A 278 -2.52 -3.47 18.47
CA TRP A 278 -1.35 -2.62 18.25
C TRP A 278 -1.80 -1.42 17.42
N PHE A 279 -1.64 -0.23 17.99
CA PHE A 279 -1.89 1.04 17.32
C PHE A 279 -0.57 1.70 16.96
N ASN A 280 -0.54 2.31 15.77
CA ASN A 280 0.55 3.13 15.30
C ASN A 280 -0.02 4.46 14.76
N GLN A 281 0.64 5.57 15.09
CA GLN A 281 0.37 6.88 14.50
C GLN A 281 1.67 7.52 14.03
N ASP A 282 1.81 7.65 12.71
CA ASP A 282 2.91 8.39 12.11
C ASP A 282 2.58 9.86 11.93
N TYR A 283 3.56 10.70 12.27
CA TYR A 283 3.58 12.13 12.03
C TYR A 283 4.67 12.44 11.03
N VAL A 284 4.41 13.36 10.09
CA VAL A 284 5.38 13.77 9.07
C VAL A 284 5.88 15.17 9.35
N GLY A 285 7.20 15.36 9.33
CA GLY A 285 7.85 16.68 9.41
C GLY A 285 8.42 17.11 8.06
N GLN A 286 8.66 18.41 7.90
CA GLN A 286 9.42 18.98 6.79
C GLN A 286 10.81 19.35 7.30
N TYR A 287 11.84 18.91 6.58
CA TYR A 287 13.24 19.12 6.93
C TYR A 287 14.01 19.60 5.70
N GLU A 288 15.21 20.12 5.91
CA GLU A 288 16.10 20.54 4.83
C GLU A 288 17.44 19.81 4.92
N ILE A 289 17.86 19.20 3.81
CA ILE A 289 19.19 18.58 3.67
C ILE A 289 19.80 19.02 2.35
N GLY A 290 20.99 19.61 2.41
CA GLY A 290 21.73 20.03 1.22
C GLY A 290 20.93 21.00 0.34
N GLY A 291 20.17 21.92 0.95
CA GLY A 291 19.33 22.89 0.25
C GLY A 291 18.05 22.32 -0.35
N LYS A 292 17.68 21.07 -0.03
CA LYS A 292 16.46 20.41 -0.52
C LYS A 292 15.49 20.14 0.61
N LYS A 293 14.24 20.54 0.41
CA LYS A 293 13.11 20.18 1.29
C LYS A 293 12.85 18.67 1.19
N VAL A 294 12.70 18.01 2.34
CA VAL A 294 12.43 16.57 2.47
C VAL A 294 11.34 16.36 3.50
N TYR A 295 10.43 15.43 3.21
CA TYR A 295 9.40 14.98 4.14
C TYR A 295 9.78 13.64 4.76
N ALA A 296 9.87 13.59 6.08
CA ALA A 296 10.25 12.40 6.82
C ALA A 296 9.26 12.12 7.95
N VAL A 297 9.04 10.84 8.27
CA VAL A 297 8.35 10.49 9.51
C VAL A 297 9.19 11.02 10.65
N SER A 298 8.54 11.70 11.59
CA SER A 298 9.19 12.31 12.74
C SER A 298 8.82 11.50 13.96
N ASP A 299 7.65 11.74 14.54
CA ASP A 299 7.34 11.31 15.89
C ASP A 299 6.36 10.13 15.95
N THR A 300 6.74 8.98 15.43
CA THR A 300 5.89 7.78 15.42
C THR A 300 5.49 7.36 16.83
N GLN A 301 4.19 7.34 17.10
CA GLN A 301 3.62 6.85 18.36
C GLN A 301 3.13 5.41 18.21
N ASN A 302 3.40 4.57 19.21
CA ASN A 302 2.88 3.22 19.27
C ASN A 302 2.19 2.95 20.60
N LEU A 303 1.13 2.14 20.57
CA LEU A 303 0.48 1.60 21.76
C LEU A 303 0.11 0.14 21.53
N VAL A 304 0.51 -0.73 22.46
CA VAL A 304 0.03 -2.11 22.54
C VAL A 304 -0.79 -2.30 23.81
N VAL A 305 -2.00 -2.82 23.65
CA VAL A 305 -2.98 -3.02 24.72
C VAL A 305 -3.82 -4.27 24.44
N LYS A 306 -4.30 -4.94 25.48
CA LYS A 306 -5.26 -6.05 25.31
C LYS A 306 -6.50 -5.61 24.54
N LYS A 307 -7.15 -6.53 23.83
CA LYS A 307 -8.28 -6.21 22.94
C LYS A 307 -9.45 -5.54 23.67
N ASP A 308 -9.67 -5.90 24.93
CA ASP A 308 -10.69 -5.35 25.83
C ASP A 308 -10.27 -4.06 26.55
N PHE A 309 -9.05 -3.56 26.28
CA PHE A 309 -8.45 -2.40 26.93
C PHE A 309 -8.25 -2.56 28.45
N SER A 310 -8.08 -3.81 28.93
CA SER A 310 -7.79 -4.09 30.33
C SER A 310 -6.30 -4.15 30.64
N GLY A 311 -5.92 -3.77 31.85
CA GLY A 311 -4.57 -3.96 32.39
C GLY A 311 -3.52 -2.97 31.90
N ALA A 312 -2.26 -3.40 31.96
CA ALA A 312 -1.09 -2.62 31.58
C ALA A 312 -0.95 -2.48 30.06
N VAL A 313 -0.22 -1.46 29.64
CA VAL A 313 0.00 -1.11 28.23
C VAL A 313 1.47 -0.81 27.96
N ASP A 314 1.89 -1.03 26.72
CA ASP A 314 3.15 -0.53 26.22
C ASP A 314 2.92 0.66 25.30
N SER A 315 3.42 1.83 25.68
CA SER A 315 3.36 3.05 24.86
C SER A 315 4.75 3.64 24.67
N TRP A 316 5.11 3.93 23.43
CA TRP A 316 6.45 4.44 23.11
C TRP A 316 6.54 5.21 21.80
N THR A 317 7.60 5.99 21.72
CA THR A 317 8.06 6.67 20.51
C THR A 317 9.30 5.98 19.96
N ARG A 318 9.54 6.11 18.66
CA ARG A 318 10.83 5.74 18.07
C ARG A 318 11.80 6.89 18.36
N VAL A 319 13.03 6.60 18.81
CA VAL A 319 14.02 7.63 19.14
C VAL A 319 15.41 7.21 18.66
N ASP A 320 16.19 8.17 18.17
CA ASP A 320 17.63 8.03 17.93
C ASP A 320 18.40 8.68 19.09
N VAL A 321 19.66 8.27 19.32
CA VAL A 321 20.47 8.75 20.45
C VAL A 321 20.89 10.20 20.24
N ASP A 322 20.38 11.08 21.10
CA ASP A 322 21.13 12.13 21.81
C ASP A 322 20.26 12.92 22.82
N LYS A 323 19.12 12.37 23.26
CA LYS A 323 18.40 12.88 24.44
C LYS A 323 18.73 12.01 25.64
N ALA A 324 19.76 12.43 26.38
CA ALA A 324 20.14 11.89 27.68
C ALA A 324 18.89 11.84 28.58
N ASP A 325 18.36 10.64 28.84
CA ASP A 325 17.65 10.24 30.07
C ASP A 325 16.77 8.98 29.95
N GLN A 326 16.79 8.24 28.84
CA GLN A 326 16.21 6.88 28.82
C GLN A 326 17.18 5.90 28.19
N GLY A 327 17.81 5.08 29.04
CA GLY A 327 18.69 3.99 28.63
C GLY A 327 18.05 3.13 27.54
N SER A 328 18.86 2.79 26.54
CA SER A 328 18.54 2.09 25.28
C SER A 328 17.99 2.95 24.12
N GLY A 329 18.72 3.98 23.69
CA GLY A 329 18.50 4.54 22.35
C GLY A 329 19.07 3.59 21.29
N ALA A 330 18.22 2.79 20.66
CA ALA A 330 18.64 1.70 19.76
C ALA A 330 18.75 2.12 18.28
N GLY A 331 18.72 3.42 17.96
CA GLY A 331 18.64 3.88 16.56
C GLY A 331 17.31 3.47 15.92
N ASP A 332 16.25 3.39 16.73
CA ASP A 332 14.95 2.82 16.36
C ASP A 332 14.26 3.62 15.26
N TRP A 333 14.48 4.93 15.23
CA TRP A 333 13.93 5.79 14.19
C TRP A 333 14.69 5.56 12.89
N THR A 334 16.02 5.58 12.90
CA THR A 334 16.84 5.32 11.72
C THR A 334 16.52 3.94 11.11
N MET A 335 16.42 2.91 11.95
CA MET A 335 16.03 1.57 11.53
C MET A 335 14.64 1.55 10.91
N TYR A 336 13.65 2.16 11.58
CA TYR A 336 12.28 2.21 11.08
C TYR A 336 12.19 2.93 9.74
N MET A 337 12.79 4.11 9.63
CA MET A 337 12.83 4.89 8.39
C MET A 337 13.50 4.14 7.26
N PHE A 338 14.66 3.54 7.50
CA PHE A 338 15.42 2.85 6.48
C PHE A 338 14.71 1.59 6.00
N ASN A 339 14.20 0.78 6.92
CA ASN A 339 13.53 -0.47 6.59
C ASN A 339 12.22 -0.22 5.84
N ASN A 340 11.41 0.76 6.27
CA ASN A 340 10.17 1.10 5.56
C ASN A 340 10.43 1.80 4.22
N THR A 341 11.39 2.73 4.15
CA THR A 341 11.72 3.42 2.88
C THR A 341 12.16 2.44 1.79
N ASN A 342 12.87 1.39 2.18
CA ASN A 342 13.38 0.37 1.26
C ASN A 342 12.52 -0.90 1.22
N ASN A 343 11.38 -0.92 1.93
CA ASN A 343 10.47 -2.06 2.04
C ASN A 343 11.20 -3.37 2.41
N LEU A 344 12.15 -3.31 3.34
CA LEU A 344 12.92 -4.47 3.79
C LEU A 344 12.10 -5.30 4.79
N ILE A 345 12.24 -6.62 4.71
CA ILE A 345 11.53 -7.58 5.56
C ILE A 345 12.48 -8.62 6.16
N GLY A 346 12.00 -9.36 7.16
CA GLY A 346 12.78 -10.41 7.83
C GLY A 346 13.84 -9.80 8.76
N GLU A 347 15.07 -10.32 8.71
CA GLU A 347 16.22 -9.76 9.43
C GLU A 347 16.65 -8.41 8.82
N SER A 348 15.83 -7.39 9.09
CA SER A 348 16.04 -6.04 8.59
C SER A 348 17.28 -5.41 9.25
N PRO A 349 18.04 -4.57 8.55
CA PRO A 349 19.29 -4.04 9.07
C PRO A 349 19.09 -3.19 10.32
N THR A 350 20.05 -3.36 11.22
CA THR A 350 20.23 -2.57 12.45
C THR A 350 20.90 -1.24 12.14
N TYR A 351 20.86 -0.29 13.09
CA TYR A 351 21.54 1.00 12.94
C TYR A 351 22.99 0.88 12.45
N CYS A 352 23.79 0.02 13.08
CA CYS A 352 25.20 -0.15 12.72
C CYS A 352 25.40 -0.80 11.34
N GLN A 353 24.49 -1.66 10.92
CA GLN A 353 24.49 -2.21 9.57
C GLN A 353 24.12 -1.13 8.53
N ILE A 354 23.16 -0.26 8.84
CA ILE A 354 22.80 0.90 8.00
C ILE A 354 24.01 1.84 7.88
N LYS A 355 24.73 2.10 8.98
CA LYS A 355 25.98 2.87 8.98
C LYS A 355 27.04 2.24 8.09
N ALA A 356 27.26 0.93 8.20
CA ALA A 356 28.19 0.22 7.33
C ALA A 356 27.81 0.35 5.84
N ILE A 357 26.51 0.26 5.50
CA ILE A 357 26.01 0.47 4.13
C ILE A 357 26.32 1.89 3.65
N ALA A 358 26.02 2.92 4.47
CA ALA A 358 26.26 4.32 4.13
C ALA A 358 27.74 4.60 3.85
N GLU A 359 28.63 4.01 4.64
CA GLU A 359 30.08 4.13 4.53
C GLU A 359 30.68 3.23 3.42
N GLY A 360 29.90 2.26 2.90
CA GLY A 360 30.39 1.26 1.95
C GLY A 360 31.32 0.22 2.58
N LYS A 361 31.23 0.00 3.90
CA LYS A 361 31.95 -1.03 4.63
C LYS A 361 31.21 -2.39 4.57
N PRO A 362 31.90 -3.50 4.87
CA PRO A 362 31.24 -4.79 5.04
C PRO A 362 30.13 -4.73 6.09
N VAL A 363 28.94 -5.22 5.75
CA VAL A 363 27.81 -5.30 6.67
C VAL A 363 27.94 -6.59 7.48
N VAL A 364 27.96 -6.46 8.81
CA VAL A 364 28.20 -7.59 9.72
C VAL A 364 27.02 -7.78 10.66
N GLN A 365 26.62 -9.03 10.88
CA GLN A 365 25.70 -9.48 11.92
C GLN A 365 26.53 -10.12 13.05
N LEU A 366 26.27 -9.73 14.29
CA LEU A 366 26.87 -10.34 15.48
C LEU A 366 25.94 -11.41 16.03
N LEU A 367 26.48 -12.61 16.24
CA LEU A 367 25.75 -13.74 16.80
C LEU A 367 26.41 -14.17 18.10
N SER A 368 25.63 -14.33 19.16
CA SER A 368 26.09 -14.93 20.42
C SER A 368 26.46 -16.40 20.23
N SER A 369 27.06 -17.01 21.25
CA SER A 369 27.43 -18.44 21.26
C SER A 369 26.24 -19.39 21.06
N THR A 370 25.01 -18.95 21.35
CA THR A 370 23.76 -19.70 21.12
C THR A 370 23.12 -19.40 19.76
N GLY A 371 23.78 -18.60 18.91
CA GLY A 371 23.28 -18.22 17.59
C GLY A 371 22.24 -17.10 17.61
N VAL A 372 21.97 -16.48 18.76
CA VAL A 372 21.04 -15.35 18.86
C VAL A 372 21.72 -14.08 18.37
N MET A 373 21.03 -13.33 17.51
CA MET A 373 21.50 -12.04 17.01
C MET A 373 21.66 -11.03 18.14
N THR A 374 22.77 -10.31 18.12
CA THR A 374 23.10 -9.25 19.08
C THR A 374 23.43 -7.96 18.33
N HIS A 375 23.28 -6.84 19.03
CA HIS A 375 23.43 -5.52 18.45
C HIS A 375 24.54 -4.78 19.17
N PRO A 376 25.58 -4.30 18.46
CA PRO A 376 26.53 -3.41 19.08
C PRO A 376 25.82 -2.11 19.51
N PRO A 377 26.31 -1.43 20.56
CA PRO A 377 25.77 -0.14 20.95
C PRO A 377 25.92 0.85 19.79
N ILE A 378 24.92 1.69 19.56
CA ILE A 378 24.94 2.59 18.39
C ILE A 378 26.04 3.65 18.47
N THR A 379 26.50 3.96 19.68
CA THR A 379 27.65 4.83 19.95
C THR A 379 28.99 4.18 19.56
N ASN A 380 29.04 2.85 19.43
CA ASN A 380 30.23 2.11 19.03
C ASN A 380 29.88 0.85 18.22
N CYS A 381 29.62 1.05 16.93
CA CYS A 381 29.29 -0.03 16.00
C CYS A 381 30.39 -1.06 15.76
N ASP A 382 31.63 -0.77 16.17
CA ASP A 382 32.78 -1.67 16.04
C ASP A 382 32.95 -2.56 17.28
N GLN A 383 32.19 -2.32 18.37
CA GLN A 383 32.25 -3.11 19.59
C GLN A 383 31.75 -4.54 19.33
N VAL A 384 32.51 -5.52 19.83
CA VAL A 384 32.18 -6.94 19.78
C VAL A 384 32.34 -7.49 21.19
N GLU A 385 31.25 -7.99 21.77
CA GLU A 385 31.33 -8.61 23.10
C GLU A 385 32.02 -9.99 23.02
N PRO A 386 32.75 -10.41 24.07
CA PRO A 386 33.33 -11.74 24.13
C PRO A 386 32.29 -12.84 23.88
N GLY A 387 32.68 -13.91 23.17
CA GLY A 387 31.78 -15.03 22.85
C GLY A 387 30.84 -14.80 21.65
N HIS A 388 31.00 -13.71 20.91
CA HIS A 388 30.24 -13.43 19.69
C HIS A 388 31.02 -13.73 18.41
N THR A 389 30.31 -14.18 17.38
CA THR A 389 30.84 -14.43 16.04
C THR A 389 30.31 -13.41 15.04
N LYS A 390 31.13 -13.08 14.03
CA LYS A 390 30.79 -12.15 12.94
C LYS A 390 30.34 -12.92 11.71
N LYS A 391 29.17 -12.56 11.17
CA LYS A 391 28.67 -13.05 9.88
C LYS A 391 28.53 -11.90 8.91
N VAL A 392 29.16 -11.98 7.73
CA VAL A 392 29.02 -10.96 6.69
C VAL A 392 27.69 -11.14 5.95
N ILE A 393 26.95 -10.05 5.79
CA ILE A 393 25.67 -10.00 5.11
C ILE A 393 25.87 -9.34 3.74
N ALA A 394 25.59 -10.07 2.67
CA ALA A 394 25.70 -9.55 1.31
C ALA A 394 24.39 -8.92 0.80
N SER A 395 23.25 -9.26 1.40
CA SER A 395 21.95 -8.80 0.92
C SER A 395 20.84 -8.94 1.95
N PHE A 396 19.77 -8.17 1.76
CA PHE A 396 18.49 -8.28 2.47
C PHE A 396 17.38 -8.76 1.53
N LYS A 397 16.18 -8.98 2.09
CA LYS A 397 14.96 -9.25 1.32
C LYS A 397 14.01 -8.07 1.39
N ASP A 398 13.36 -7.75 0.28
CA ASP A 398 12.26 -6.79 0.23
C ASP A 398 10.90 -7.47 0.46
N GLY A 399 9.83 -6.67 0.58
CA GLY A 399 8.44 -7.15 0.73
C GLY A 399 7.93 -8.04 -0.40
N ASN A 400 8.63 -8.09 -1.53
CA ASN A 400 8.35 -8.97 -2.67
C ASN A 400 9.27 -10.21 -2.70
N ASN A 401 9.99 -10.47 -1.60
CA ASN A 401 10.99 -11.52 -1.44
C ASN A 401 12.18 -11.40 -2.42
N LYS A 402 12.39 -10.22 -3.02
CA LYS A 402 13.52 -9.96 -3.91
C LYS A 402 14.76 -9.65 -3.09
N THR A 403 15.90 -10.09 -3.59
CA THR A 403 17.20 -9.85 -2.98
C THR A 403 17.66 -8.42 -3.26
N VAL A 404 17.95 -7.67 -2.20
CA VAL A 404 18.50 -6.30 -2.26
C VAL A 404 19.94 -6.33 -1.79
N SER A 405 20.88 -6.07 -2.70
CA SER A 405 22.32 -6.07 -2.36
C SER A 405 22.69 -4.92 -1.43
N VAL A 406 23.50 -5.20 -0.41
CA VAL A 406 24.05 -4.17 0.50
C VAL A 406 24.96 -3.17 -0.22
N THR A 407 25.54 -3.58 -1.34
CA THR A 407 26.41 -2.73 -2.17
C THR A 407 25.67 -1.95 -3.25
N SER A 408 24.34 -2.07 -3.34
CA SER A 408 23.59 -1.38 -4.39
C SER A 408 23.65 0.15 -4.21
N PRO A 409 23.87 0.93 -5.29
CA PRO A 409 23.94 2.39 -5.19
C PRO A 409 22.68 3.02 -4.58
N LYS A 410 21.50 2.47 -4.89
CA LYS A 410 20.22 2.92 -4.35
C LYS A 410 20.16 2.75 -2.82
N LEU A 411 20.56 1.59 -2.31
CA LEU A 411 20.52 1.31 -0.88
C LEU A 411 21.56 2.13 -0.12
N LYS A 412 22.77 2.29 -0.69
CA LYS A 412 23.81 3.17 -0.13
C LYS A 412 23.35 4.63 -0.04
N ALA A 413 22.77 5.18 -1.12
CA ALA A 413 22.25 6.55 -1.12
C ALA A 413 21.10 6.73 -0.10
N SER A 414 20.23 5.73 0.03
CA SER A 414 19.15 5.71 1.03
C SER A 414 19.72 5.74 2.45
N ALA A 415 20.75 4.94 2.74
CA ALA A 415 21.40 4.90 4.04
C ALA A 415 22.07 6.24 4.38
N GLN A 416 22.82 6.82 3.44
CA GLN A 416 23.47 8.13 3.60
C GLN A 416 22.46 9.24 3.89
N HIS A 417 21.34 9.26 3.15
CA HIS A 417 20.31 10.27 3.34
C HIS A 417 19.61 10.12 4.71
N ILE A 418 19.22 8.91 5.10
CA ILE A 418 18.53 8.68 6.37
C ILE A 418 19.44 8.97 7.57
N MET A 419 20.73 8.60 7.49
CA MET A 419 21.70 8.96 8.52
C MET A 419 21.95 10.47 8.63
N ALA A 420 21.85 11.21 7.52
CA ALA A 420 21.92 12.67 7.54
C ALA A 420 20.64 13.31 8.11
N LEU A 421 19.48 12.67 7.97
CA LEU A 421 18.20 13.12 8.54
C LEU A 421 18.12 12.88 10.05
N GLY A 422 18.57 11.73 10.54
CA GLY A 422 18.40 11.31 11.94
C GLY A 422 18.70 12.40 12.98
N PRO A 423 19.84 13.11 12.90
CA PRO A 423 20.19 14.17 13.86
C PRO A 423 19.28 15.41 13.86
N ILE A 424 18.56 15.68 12.76
CA ILE A 424 17.73 16.89 12.62
C ILE A 424 16.22 16.61 12.77
N VAL A 425 15.82 15.34 12.79
CA VAL A 425 14.41 14.98 12.87
C VAL A 425 13.95 15.05 14.32
N ASP A 426 12.93 15.87 14.57
CA ASP A 426 12.28 15.97 15.87
C ASP A 426 11.62 14.66 16.30
N GLN A 427 12.07 14.13 17.45
CA GLN A 427 11.50 12.94 18.11
C GLN A 427 10.95 13.28 19.50
N GLY A 428 9.83 12.65 19.89
CA GLY A 428 9.24 12.73 21.22
C GLY A 428 8.67 14.11 21.60
N GLN A 429 8.25 14.89 20.61
CA GLN A 429 7.57 16.19 20.78
C GLN A 429 6.05 16.05 20.95
N LYS A 430 5.47 14.96 20.45
CA LYS A 430 4.07 14.59 20.60
C LYS A 430 3.88 13.83 21.91
N ALA A 431 2.72 14.04 22.51
CA ALA A 431 2.34 13.29 23.69
C ALA A 431 2.27 11.79 23.36
N LYS A 432 2.73 10.96 24.31
CA LYS A 432 2.66 9.50 24.19
C LYS A 432 1.21 9.06 23.97
N PHE A 433 0.99 8.20 22.99
CA PHE A 433 -0.33 7.68 22.66
C PHE A 433 -0.89 6.84 23.81
N THR A 434 -2.10 7.18 24.26
CA THR A 434 -2.73 6.61 25.45
C THR A 434 -3.87 5.65 25.12
N VAL A 435 -4.36 4.92 26.12
CA VAL A 435 -5.58 4.11 26.01
C VAL A 435 -6.79 4.95 25.61
N GLN A 436 -6.89 6.18 26.12
CA GLN A 436 -8.01 7.06 25.78
C GLN A 436 -7.92 7.47 24.30
N ASP A 437 -6.74 7.84 23.81
CA ASP A 437 -6.56 8.18 22.39
C ASP A 437 -6.92 7.00 21.47
N ALA A 438 -6.58 5.77 21.87
CA ALA A 438 -6.97 4.57 21.13
C ALA A 438 -8.49 4.35 21.12
N ARG A 439 -9.18 4.58 22.24
CA ARG A 439 -10.65 4.55 22.30
C ARG A 439 -11.27 5.65 21.43
N ASP A 440 -10.70 6.84 21.47
CA ASP A 440 -11.17 7.98 20.69
C ASP A 440 -11.01 7.71 19.18
N LEU A 441 -9.85 7.16 18.77
CA LEU A 441 -9.58 6.75 17.40
C LEU A 441 -10.62 5.73 16.91
N LEU A 442 -10.89 4.67 17.68
CA LEU A 442 -11.90 3.65 17.37
C LEU A 442 -13.33 4.22 17.35
N SER A 443 -13.59 5.25 18.15
CA SER A 443 -14.90 5.90 18.20
C SER A 443 -15.10 6.93 17.09
N SER A 444 -14.01 7.37 16.45
CA SER A 444 -14.00 8.45 15.47
C SER A 444 -14.87 8.13 14.25
N THR A 445 -15.52 9.17 13.71
CA THR A 445 -16.31 9.06 12.47
C THR A 445 -15.47 8.52 11.33
N ARG A 446 -14.21 8.93 11.25
CA ARG A 446 -13.29 8.51 10.19
C ARG A 446 -12.99 7.01 10.25
N TYR A 447 -12.61 6.49 11.42
CA TYR A 447 -12.37 5.05 11.58
C TYR A 447 -13.63 4.24 11.26
N LYS A 448 -14.78 4.63 11.83
CA LYS A 448 -16.05 3.93 11.60
C LYS A 448 -16.43 3.91 10.12
N ALA A 449 -16.26 5.03 9.42
CA ALA A 449 -16.51 5.12 7.98
C ALA A 449 -15.55 4.23 7.19
N ALA A 450 -14.24 4.30 7.48
CA ALA A 450 -13.23 3.48 6.82
C ALA A 450 -13.49 1.98 7.03
N PHE A 451 -13.81 1.56 8.25
CA PHE A 451 -14.13 0.18 8.57
C PHE A 451 -15.42 -0.27 7.87
N ALA A 452 -16.51 0.50 7.98
CA ALA A 452 -17.80 0.19 7.37
C ALA A 452 -17.74 0.14 5.83
N GLU A 453 -16.84 0.90 5.19
CA GLU A 453 -16.65 0.85 3.74
C GLU A 453 -15.85 -0.39 3.30
N MET A 454 -14.85 -0.82 4.07
CA MET A 454 -13.98 -1.93 3.66
C MET A 454 -14.55 -3.31 3.99
N THR A 455 -15.18 -3.47 5.15
CA THR A 455 -15.68 -4.78 5.62
C THR A 455 -16.68 -5.44 4.67
N PRO A 456 -17.67 -4.75 4.05
CA PRO A 456 -18.63 -5.38 3.15
C PRO A 456 -17.99 -6.12 1.97
N GLN A 457 -16.81 -5.69 1.52
CA GLN A 457 -16.10 -6.36 0.43
C GLN A 457 -15.72 -7.82 0.78
N PHE A 458 -15.46 -8.08 2.07
CA PHE A 458 -15.15 -9.42 2.59
C PHE A 458 -16.40 -10.23 2.93
N LEU A 459 -17.54 -9.57 3.12
CA LEU A 459 -18.82 -10.24 3.37
C LEU A 459 -19.50 -10.74 2.08
N SER A 460 -19.12 -10.21 0.92
CA SER A 460 -19.77 -10.58 -0.34
C SER A 460 -19.51 -12.03 -0.73
N SER A 461 -20.56 -12.85 -0.79
CA SER A 461 -20.48 -14.24 -1.26
C SER A 461 -20.31 -14.36 -2.77
N LYS A 462 -20.59 -13.29 -3.52
CA LYS A 462 -20.55 -13.22 -4.99
C LYS A 462 -19.62 -12.09 -5.43
N PRO A 463 -18.39 -12.43 -5.81
CA PRO A 463 -17.38 -11.43 -6.16
C PRO A 463 -17.82 -10.47 -7.27
N HIS A 464 -18.63 -10.90 -8.22
CA HIS A 464 -19.12 -10.03 -9.30
C HIS A 464 -20.26 -9.08 -8.87
N ASP A 465 -20.91 -9.31 -7.73
CA ASP A 465 -22.12 -8.61 -7.29
C ASP A 465 -21.85 -7.30 -6.51
N ILE A 466 -20.59 -6.92 -6.25
CA ILE A 466 -20.27 -5.73 -5.43
C ILE A 466 -20.77 -4.41 -6.05
N LEU A 467 -21.22 -4.41 -7.31
CA LEU A 467 -21.89 -3.26 -7.95
C LEU A 467 -23.44 -3.37 -8.04
N LYS A 468 -24.01 -4.53 -7.70
CA LYS A 468 -25.45 -4.79 -7.88
C LYS A 468 -26.27 -3.99 -6.88
#